data_AF-R6X331-F1
#
_entry.id   AF-R6X331-F1
#
_cell.length_a   1.000
_cell.length_b   1.000
_cell.length_c   1.000
_cell.angle_alpha   90.00
_cell.angle_beta   90.00
_cell.angle_gamma   90.00
#
_symmetry.space_group_name_H-M   'P 1'
#
loop_
_entity.id
_entity.type
_entity.pdbx_description
1 polymer ?
#
loop_
_entity_poly.entity_id
_entity_poly.type
_entity_poly.pdbx_seq_one_letter_code
_entity_poly.pdbx_strand_id
1 'polypeptide(L)'
;MNKDLKIDYLRRIFYPFKKDGKLDSFVFHYLQGSGNELKEKFWSPRSSSRLCFDLYSWMGSDDGYSVIQFEKKLPGIKSGARQISPNMDVYFESGNEIVFIESKYTETALNKNYLKDLPEAYWNTDQVYLSVSGKKVNYSIGERYHNKKKVMDEFVSFINSISALAEKEESPSWFDAKQETCHLLGIVLYALEKKPTGHIYFNNVAANYDDNQFATQFSILAEEMVRRILSAYSISASFDYQLCSVRDYFGSLLLLDKKAYQSDKTVREIISDRKLYKEPVL
;
A
#
# COMPACT_ATOMS: atom_id res chain seq x y z
N MET A 1 -18.95 9.95 16.38
CA MET A 1 -18.55 8.65 16.95
C MET A 1 -18.82 8.64 18.44
N ASN A 2 -19.37 7.55 18.98
CA ASN A 2 -19.59 7.39 20.43
C ASN A 2 -18.26 7.53 21.21
N LYS A 3 -18.30 8.14 22.39
CA LYS A 3 -17.17 8.34 23.29
C LYS A 3 -16.51 7.02 23.70
N ASP A 4 -17.29 5.98 23.97
CA ASP A 4 -16.76 4.67 24.38
C ASP A 4 -15.92 4.03 23.28
N LEU A 5 -16.40 4.13 22.04
CA LEU A 5 -15.69 3.66 20.87
C LEU A 5 -14.37 4.43 20.67
N LYS A 6 -14.37 5.76 20.84
CA LYS A 6 -13.12 6.56 20.82
C LYS A 6 -12.11 6.09 21.86
N ILE A 7 -12.57 5.79 23.08
CA ILE A 7 -11.71 5.33 24.17
C ILE A 7 -11.09 3.97 23.83
N ASP A 8 -11.87 3.04 23.29
CA ASP A 8 -11.37 1.73 22.86
C ASP A 8 -10.28 1.85 21.78
N TYR A 9 -10.51 2.65 20.73
CA TYR A 9 -9.48 2.88 19.69
C TYR A 9 -8.20 3.43 20.28
N LEU A 10 -8.30 4.46 21.12
CA LEU A 10 -7.11 5.05 21.74
C LEU A 10 -6.38 3.98 22.57
N ARG A 11 -7.09 3.16 23.36
CA ARG A 11 -6.48 2.06 24.10
C ARG A 11 -5.71 1.09 23.19
N ARG A 12 -6.28 0.68 22.05
CA ARG A 12 -5.61 -0.18 21.08
C ARG A 12 -4.40 0.50 20.42
N ILE A 13 -4.52 1.77 20.06
CA ILE A 13 -3.43 2.55 19.44
C ILE A 13 -2.23 2.68 20.38
N PHE A 14 -2.49 2.92 21.66
CA PHE A 14 -1.47 3.05 22.70
C PHE A 14 -1.04 1.72 23.30
N TYR A 15 -1.67 0.60 22.93
CA TYR A 15 -1.36 -0.70 23.49
C TYR A 15 0.06 -1.11 23.08
N PRO A 16 0.97 -1.35 24.03
CA PRO A 16 2.30 -1.80 23.72
C PRO A 16 2.29 -3.27 23.33
N PHE A 17 3.06 -3.63 22.32
CA PHE A 17 3.29 -5.01 21.93
C PHE A 17 4.77 -5.23 21.60
N LYS A 18 5.20 -6.49 21.56
CA LYS A 18 6.61 -6.85 21.34
C LYS A 18 6.75 -7.62 20.04
N LYS A 19 7.60 -7.12 19.13
CA LYS A 19 7.96 -7.79 17.87
C LYS A 19 9.47 -7.81 17.73
N ASP A 20 10.02 -8.96 17.35
CA ASP A 20 11.47 -9.17 17.19
C ASP A 20 12.32 -8.63 18.35
N GLY A 21 11.86 -8.86 19.58
CA GLY A 21 12.57 -8.40 20.77
C GLY A 21 12.38 -6.92 21.14
N LYS A 22 11.73 -6.11 20.30
CA LYS A 22 11.53 -4.67 20.48
C LYS A 22 10.12 -4.35 20.94
N LEU A 23 10.01 -3.44 21.90
CA LEU A 23 8.74 -2.86 22.31
C LEU A 23 8.29 -1.85 21.25
N ASP A 24 7.06 -1.99 20.78
CA ASP A 24 6.44 -1.11 19.79
C ASP A 24 4.99 -0.77 20.19
N SER A 25 4.40 0.20 19.52
CA SER A 25 2.99 0.57 19.66
C SER A 25 2.51 1.29 18.40
N PHE A 26 1.24 1.15 18.07
CA PHE A 26 0.71 1.70 16.82
C PHE A 26 0.73 3.23 16.76
N VAL A 27 0.71 3.92 17.91
CA VAL A 27 0.91 5.37 17.95
C VAL A 27 2.23 5.79 17.30
N PHE A 28 3.31 5.01 17.43
CA PHE A 28 4.58 5.33 16.79
C PHE A 28 4.51 5.20 15.26
N HIS A 29 3.79 4.21 14.76
CA HIS A 29 3.61 4.00 13.32
C HIS A 29 2.92 5.20 12.69
N TYR A 30 1.83 5.65 13.30
CA TYR A 30 1.11 6.82 12.82
C TYR A 30 1.91 8.13 12.89
N LEU A 31 2.68 8.34 13.97
CA LEU A 31 3.55 9.51 14.09
C LEU A 31 4.64 9.52 13.00
N GLN A 32 5.19 8.34 12.66
CA GLN A 32 6.15 8.19 11.56
C GLN A 32 5.52 8.44 10.18
N GLY A 33 4.25 8.05 10.00
CA GLY A 33 3.42 8.37 8.84
C GLY A 33 3.07 9.86 8.67
N SER A 34 3.70 10.76 9.45
CA SER A 34 3.38 12.20 9.54
C SER A 34 2.01 12.50 10.14
N GLY A 35 1.34 11.50 10.72
CA GLY A 35 0.08 11.64 11.45
C GLY A 35 -1.08 12.21 10.66
N ASN A 36 -0.98 12.30 9.33
CA ASN A 36 -2.03 12.90 8.50
C ASN A 36 -3.34 12.13 8.63
N GLU A 37 -3.25 10.80 8.68
CA GLU A 37 -4.41 9.94 8.81
C GLU A 37 -5.00 9.87 10.22
N LEU A 38 -4.27 10.28 11.27
CA LEU A 38 -4.78 10.37 12.66
C LEU A 38 -5.50 11.70 13.00
N LYS A 39 -5.65 12.60 12.04
CA LYS A 39 -6.34 13.89 12.23
C LYS A 39 -7.86 13.68 12.22
N GLU A 40 -8.63 14.71 11.89
CA GLU A 40 -10.10 14.65 11.89
C GLU A 40 -10.66 13.52 11.01
N LYS A 41 -9.96 13.19 9.90
CA LYS A 41 -10.32 12.11 8.99
C LYS A 41 -10.40 10.75 9.69
N PHE A 42 -9.46 10.40 10.57
CA PHE A 42 -9.43 9.12 11.30
C PHE A 42 -10.76 8.80 11.99
N TRP A 43 -11.34 9.81 12.62
CA TRP A 43 -12.51 9.67 13.48
C TRP A 43 -13.81 9.60 12.69
N SER A 44 -13.74 9.74 11.36
CA SER A 44 -14.84 9.47 10.46
C SER A 44 -15.24 7.99 10.52
N PRO A 45 -16.54 7.67 10.48
CA PRO A 45 -17.02 6.30 10.28
C PRO A 45 -16.47 5.62 9.01
N ARG A 46 -15.99 6.42 8.06
CA ARG A 46 -15.57 6.02 6.71
C ARG A 46 -14.07 6.19 6.46
N SER A 47 -13.26 6.35 7.51
CA SER A 47 -11.81 6.49 7.36
C SER A 47 -11.16 5.19 6.89
N SER A 48 -10.41 5.24 5.79
CA SER A 48 -9.61 4.10 5.32
C SER A 48 -8.65 3.60 6.40
N SER A 49 -7.85 4.50 6.97
CA SER A 49 -6.85 4.15 7.98
C SER A 49 -7.44 3.62 9.27
N ARG A 50 -8.63 4.10 9.68
CA ARG A 50 -9.35 3.52 10.83
C ARG A 50 -9.80 2.09 10.56
N LEU A 51 -10.34 1.83 9.38
CA LEU A 51 -10.79 0.49 9.00
C LEU A 51 -9.62 -0.47 8.87
N CYS A 52 -8.53 -0.05 8.23
CA CYS A 52 -7.27 -0.78 8.25
C CYS A 52 -6.83 -1.09 9.68
N PHE A 53 -6.84 -0.10 10.58
CA PHE A 53 -6.49 -0.34 11.97
C PHE A 53 -7.37 -1.40 12.64
N ASP A 54 -8.69 -1.30 12.45
CA ASP A 54 -9.60 -2.30 12.99
C ASP A 54 -9.30 -3.71 12.53
N LEU A 55 -9.01 -3.84 11.25
CA LEU A 55 -8.83 -5.10 10.56
C LEU A 55 -7.51 -5.79 10.90
N TYR A 56 -6.45 -5.03 11.19
CA TYR A 56 -5.10 -5.58 11.29
C TYR A 56 -4.42 -5.35 12.65
N SER A 57 -4.94 -4.49 13.55
CA SER A 57 -4.20 -4.17 14.78
C SER A 57 -3.97 -5.38 15.70
N TRP A 58 -4.81 -6.40 15.62
CA TRP A 58 -4.69 -7.61 16.43
C TRP A 58 -3.39 -8.38 16.13
N MET A 59 -2.85 -8.27 14.91
CA MET A 59 -1.58 -8.90 14.50
C MET A 59 -0.39 -8.44 15.35
N GLY A 60 -0.49 -7.26 15.99
CA GLY A 60 0.51 -6.79 16.95
C GLY A 60 0.70 -7.75 18.13
N SER A 61 -0.33 -8.49 18.51
CA SER A 61 -0.29 -9.43 19.65
C SER A 61 -0.17 -10.90 19.22
N ASP A 62 -0.14 -11.20 17.92
CA ASP A 62 -0.07 -12.57 17.39
C ASP A 62 1.36 -12.91 16.95
N ASP A 63 1.98 -13.92 17.58
CA ASP A 63 3.36 -14.35 17.32
C ASP A 63 3.58 -14.96 15.92
N GLY A 64 2.52 -15.27 15.18
CA GLY A 64 2.60 -15.69 13.78
C GLY A 64 3.14 -14.59 12.85
N TYR A 65 3.08 -13.33 13.26
CA TYR A 65 3.56 -12.18 12.48
C TYR A 65 4.84 -11.60 13.10
N SER A 66 5.92 -11.55 12.34
CA SER A 66 7.19 -10.97 12.79
C SER A 66 7.16 -9.44 12.80
N VAL A 67 6.46 -8.84 11.83
CA VAL A 67 6.35 -7.38 11.69
C VAL A 67 4.91 -7.00 11.33
N ILE A 68 4.45 -5.87 11.86
CA ILE A 68 3.22 -5.18 11.46
C ILE A 68 3.45 -3.68 11.58
N GLN A 69 3.14 -2.93 10.54
CA GLN A 69 3.28 -1.47 10.48
C GLN A 69 2.07 -0.86 9.78
N PHE A 70 1.50 0.17 10.38
CA PHE A 70 0.56 1.07 9.71
C PHE A 70 1.30 2.28 9.14
N GLU A 71 0.77 2.88 8.07
CA GLU A 71 1.38 4.06 7.44
C GLU A 71 2.86 3.84 7.11
N LYS A 72 3.21 2.64 6.64
CA LYS A 72 4.60 2.29 6.37
C LYS A 72 5.12 3.17 5.25
N LYS A 73 6.02 4.09 5.60
CA LYS A 73 6.75 4.88 4.63
C LYS A 73 7.67 3.97 3.82
N LEU A 74 7.37 3.81 2.54
CA LEU A 74 8.19 3.05 1.61
C LEU A 74 9.40 3.89 1.15
N PRO A 75 10.46 3.22 0.64
CA PRO A 75 11.49 3.92 -0.11
C PRO A 75 10.89 4.81 -1.19
N GLY A 76 11.51 5.96 -1.38
CA GLY A 76 10.99 6.94 -2.32
C GLY A 76 12.05 7.94 -2.75
N ILE A 77 11.55 9.04 -3.29
CA ILE A 77 12.32 9.99 -4.08
C ILE A 77 12.32 11.32 -3.36
N LYS A 78 13.49 11.96 -3.25
CA LYS A 78 13.61 13.32 -2.73
C LYS A 78 14.01 14.25 -3.87
N SER A 79 13.14 15.20 -4.21
CA SER A 79 13.39 16.24 -5.21
C SER A 79 13.51 17.60 -4.51
N GLY A 80 14.71 18.16 -4.47
CA GLY A 80 15.01 19.37 -3.69
C GLY A 80 14.65 19.22 -2.20
N ALA A 81 13.79 20.10 -1.68
CA ALA A 81 13.30 20.03 -0.30
C ALA A 81 12.15 19.01 -0.11
N ARG A 82 11.51 18.56 -1.18
CA ARG A 82 10.31 17.73 -1.14
C ARG A 82 10.65 16.24 -1.14
N GLN A 83 10.12 15.51 -0.16
CA GLN A 83 10.14 14.05 -0.15
C GLN A 83 8.84 13.52 -0.78
N ILE A 84 8.98 12.59 -1.71
CA ILE A 84 7.93 11.85 -2.40
C ILE A 84 8.18 10.36 -2.09
N SER A 85 7.80 9.96 -0.88
CA SER A 85 7.77 8.56 -0.47
C SER A 85 6.32 8.18 -0.28
N PRO A 86 5.83 7.11 -0.92
CA PRO A 86 4.49 6.64 -0.66
C PRO A 86 4.43 5.98 0.72
N ASN A 87 3.27 6.08 1.36
CA ASN A 87 2.98 5.31 2.58
C ASN A 87 2.08 4.15 2.16
N MET A 88 2.38 2.96 2.64
CA MET A 88 1.46 1.83 2.54
C MET A 88 0.56 1.84 3.77
N ASP A 89 -0.76 1.72 3.58
CA ASP A 89 -1.71 1.71 4.70
C ASP A 89 -1.36 0.64 5.73
N VAL A 90 -1.08 -0.57 5.27
CA VAL A 90 -0.69 -1.70 6.12
C VAL A 90 0.45 -2.48 5.49
N TYR A 91 1.40 -2.87 6.31
CA TYR A 91 2.46 -3.79 5.95
C TYR A 91 2.70 -4.80 7.05
N PHE A 92 2.90 -6.05 6.69
CA PHE A 92 3.32 -7.07 7.64
C PHE A 92 4.21 -8.13 7.02
N GLU A 93 4.91 -8.85 7.87
CA GLU A 93 5.73 -10.01 7.50
C GLU A 93 5.29 -11.23 8.33
N SER A 94 5.19 -12.39 7.68
CA SER A 94 4.83 -13.67 8.29
C SER A 94 5.64 -14.78 7.63
N GLY A 95 6.53 -15.42 8.39
CA GLY A 95 7.47 -16.39 7.84
C GLY A 95 8.32 -15.80 6.71
N ASN A 96 8.11 -16.29 5.47
CA ASN A 96 8.79 -15.82 4.27
C ASN A 96 7.90 -14.90 3.40
N GLU A 97 6.73 -14.52 3.89
CA GLU A 97 5.77 -13.68 3.16
C GLU A 97 5.90 -12.22 3.61
N ILE A 98 5.88 -11.32 2.63
CA ILE A 98 5.86 -9.87 2.82
C ILE A 98 4.58 -9.35 2.18
N VAL A 99 3.75 -8.68 2.96
CA VAL A 99 2.45 -8.21 2.48
C VAL A 99 2.39 -6.68 2.59
N PHE A 100 2.06 -6.05 1.46
CA PHE A 100 1.73 -4.63 1.35
C PHE A 100 0.24 -4.51 1.04
N ILE A 101 -0.48 -3.69 1.79
CA ILE A 101 -1.90 -3.44 1.57
C ILE A 101 -2.12 -1.94 1.44
N GLU A 102 -2.65 -1.57 0.28
CA GLU A 102 -3.18 -0.23 0.02
C GLU A 102 -4.69 -0.32 -0.01
N SER A 103 -5.39 0.50 0.77
CA SER A 103 -6.82 0.35 0.94
C SER A 103 -7.63 1.59 0.56
N LYS A 104 -8.62 1.37 -0.31
CA LYS A 104 -9.47 2.41 -0.89
C LYS A 104 -10.92 2.16 -0.49
N TYR A 105 -11.27 2.54 0.74
CA TYR A 105 -12.60 2.28 1.27
C TYR A 105 -13.67 3.28 0.80
N THR A 106 -13.31 4.55 0.64
CA THR A 106 -14.25 5.61 0.21
C THR A 106 -13.65 6.58 -0.77
N GLU A 107 -12.48 6.26 -1.31
CA GLU A 107 -11.77 7.15 -2.21
C GLU A 107 -12.30 6.96 -3.62
N THR A 108 -12.82 8.03 -4.19
CA THR A 108 -13.08 8.09 -5.62
C THR A 108 -11.79 8.51 -6.31
N ALA A 109 -11.21 7.59 -7.08
CA ALA A 109 -10.08 7.87 -7.93
C ALA A 109 -10.52 8.76 -9.09
N LEU A 110 -9.84 9.89 -9.26
CA LEU A 110 -9.99 10.73 -10.44
C LEU A 110 -8.79 10.50 -11.36
N ASN A 111 -8.86 9.46 -12.20
CA ASN A 111 -7.89 9.24 -13.27
C ASN A 111 -8.10 10.25 -14.41
N LYS A 112 -7.76 11.51 -14.16
CA LYS A 112 -7.49 12.46 -15.25
C LYS A 112 -6.08 12.15 -15.77
N ASN A 113 -5.86 12.29 -17.08
CA ASN A 113 -4.68 11.90 -17.91
C ASN A 113 -3.23 12.17 -17.40
N TYR A 114 -2.91 11.99 -16.13
CA TYR A 114 -1.68 12.42 -15.48
C TYR A 114 -0.56 11.35 -15.46
N LEU A 115 -0.82 10.15 -15.99
CA LEU A 115 0.23 9.11 -16.05
C LEU A 115 1.38 9.47 -16.98
N LYS A 116 1.11 10.27 -18.03
CA LYS A 116 2.12 10.71 -19.00
C LYS A 116 3.19 11.63 -18.42
N ASP A 117 2.88 12.34 -17.32
CA ASP A 117 3.78 13.29 -16.66
C ASP A 117 4.55 12.65 -15.48
N LEU A 118 4.14 11.45 -15.03
CA LEU A 118 4.87 10.68 -14.00
C LEU A 118 6.33 10.42 -14.37
N PRO A 119 6.67 10.06 -15.62
CA PRO A 119 8.06 9.91 -16.06
C PRO A 119 8.95 11.08 -15.62
N GLU A 120 8.65 12.32 -16.02
CA GLU A 120 9.54 13.47 -15.78
C GLU A 120 9.80 13.73 -14.29
N ALA A 121 8.79 13.50 -13.43
CA ALA A 121 8.90 13.71 -12.00
C ALA A 121 9.88 12.76 -11.30
N TYR A 122 10.25 11.65 -11.94
CA TYR A 122 11.16 10.65 -11.38
C TYR A 122 12.56 10.67 -12.02
N TRP A 123 12.73 11.42 -13.12
CA TRP A 123 13.91 11.36 -14.00
C TRP A 123 14.87 12.55 -13.86
N ASN A 124 14.65 13.42 -12.89
CA ASN A 124 15.57 14.54 -12.66
C ASN A 124 16.83 14.06 -11.90
N THR A 125 18.01 14.34 -12.46
CA THR A 125 19.32 13.93 -11.94
C THR A 125 19.62 14.45 -10.54
N ASP A 126 18.94 15.51 -10.10
CA ASP A 126 19.12 16.11 -8.78
C ASP A 126 18.33 15.38 -7.67
N GLN A 127 17.66 14.27 -8.00
CA GLN A 127 16.81 13.54 -7.06
C GLN A 127 17.56 12.46 -6.29
N VAL A 128 17.40 12.49 -4.96
CA VAL A 128 18.10 11.62 -4.01
C VAL A 128 17.17 10.53 -3.50
N TYR A 129 17.66 9.30 -3.44
CA TYR A 129 16.91 8.16 -2.92
C TYR A 129 16.89 8.12 -1.37
N LEU A 130 15.76 7.69 -0.80
CA LEU A 130 15.63 7.36 0.62
C LEU A 130 15.50 5.85 0.81
N SER A 131 16.44 5.28 1.56
CA SER A 131 16.48 3.86 1.92
C SER A 131 15.28 3.42 2.75
N VAL A 132 15.15 2.11 2.93
CA VAL A 132 14.14 1.51 3.83
C VAL A 132 14.32 2.04 5.26
N SER A 133 15.53 2.47 5.64
CA SER A 133 15.81 3.10 6.94
C SER A 133 15.53 4.62 7.00
N GLY A 134 15.03 5.22 5.92
CA GLY A 134 14.81 6.67 5.81
C GLY A 134 16.09 7.49 5.66
N LYS A 135 17.27 6.85 5.60
CA LYS A 135 18.54 7.53 5.36
C LYS A 135 18.66 7.94 3.89
N LYS A 136 19.12 9.19 3.68
CA LYS A 136 19.57 9.67 2.36
C LYS A 136 20.69 8.79 1.87
N VAL A 137 20.60 8.38 0.62
CA VAL A 137 21.68 7.70 -0.07
C VAL A 137 22.30 8.70 -1.02
N ASN A 138 23.62 8.90 -0.94
CA ASN A 138 24.35 9.95 -1.68
C ASN A 138 24.47 9.70 -3.20
N TYR A 139 23.62 8.85 -3.75
CA TYR A 139 23.56 8.58 -5.19
C TYR A 139 22.22 9.10 -5.69
N SER A 140 22.25 9.82 -6.81
CA SER A 140 21.02 10.09 -7.55
C SER A 140 20.31 8.79 -7.93
N ILE A 141 19.00 8.85 -8.15
CA ILE A 141 18.25 7.69 -8.67
C ILE A 141 18.88 7.22 -9.99
N GLY A 142 19.33 8.19 -10.80
CA GLY A 142 20.30 8.00 -11.87
C GLY A 142 21.49 7.19 -11.39
N GLU A 143 22.44 7.69 -10.62
CA GLU A 143 23.68 6.95 -10.31
C GLU A 143 23.49 5.57 -9.63
N ARG A 144 22.43 5.36 -8.84
CA ARG A 144 22.13 4.04 -8.24
C ARG A 144 21.49 3.05 -9.21
N TYR A 145 20.66 3.53 -10.15
CA TYR A 145 19.88 2.67 -11.06
C TYR A 145 20.20 2.87 -12.56
N HIS A 146 21.08 3.81 -12.91
CA HIS A 146 21.64 4.06 -14.25
C HIS A 146 22.88 3.18 -14.48
N ASN A 147 23.57 2.78 -13.39
CA ASN A 147 24.38 1.56 -13.40
C ASN A 147 23.53 0.27 -13.48
N LYS A 148 22.18 0.41 -13.51
CA LYS A 148 21.24 -0.69 -13.64
C LYS A 148 20.04 -0.35 -14.55
N LYS A 149 20.34 0.25 -15.71
CA LYS A 149 19.44 0.72 -16.79
C LYS A 149 18.09 -0.03 -16.91
N LYS A 150 18.12 -1.34 -16.68
CA LYS A 150 16.98 -2.26 -16.69
C LYS A 150 15.82 -1.92 -15.75
N VAL A 151 16.02 -1.37 -14.53
CA VAL A 151 14.85 -1.00 -13.67
C VAL A 151 14.05 0.13 -14.31
N MET A 152 14.77 1.14 -14.77
CA MET A 152 14.17 2.32 -15.39
C MET A 152 13.49 1.95 -16.70
N ASP A 153 14.16 1.18 -17.56
CA ASP A 153 13.59 0.75 -18.84
C ASP A 153 12.28 -0.02 -18.64
N GLU A 154 12.21 -0.92 -17.65
CA GLU A 154 10.99 -1.68 -17.34
C GLU A 154 9.88 -0.78 -16.79
N PHE A 155 10.18 0.17 -15.88
CA PHE A 155 9.18 1.13 -15.36
C PHE A 155 8.66 2.08 -16.43
N VAL A 156 9.54 2.61 -17.29
CA VAL A 156 9.15 3.50 -18.39
C VAL A 156 8.30 2.75 -19.40
N SER A 157 8.69 1.52 -19.76
CA SER A 157 7.89 0.65 -20.62
C SER A 157 6.50 0.41 -20.03
N PHE A 158 6.43 0.07 -18.74
CA PHE A 158 5.17 -0.10 -18.02
C PHE A 158 4.30 1.16 -18.07
N ILE A 159 4.84 2.33 -17.69
CA ILE A 159 4.09 3.60 -17.68
C ILE A 159 3.54 3.93 -19.08
N ASN A 160 4.34 3.72 -20.13
CA ASN A 160 3.91 3.94 -21.51
C ASN A 160 2.77 3.00 -21.91
N SER A 161 2.87 1.71 -21.56
CA SER A 161 1.81 0.73 -21.79
C SER A 161 0.51 1.09 -21.07
N ILE A 162 0.56 1.43 -19.78
CA ILE A 162 -0.63 1.85 -19.03
C ILE A 162 -1.21 3.15 -19.57
N SER A 163 -0.37 4.12 -19.92
CA SER A 163 -0.85 5.39 -20.48
C SER A 163 -1.61 5.18 -21.80
N ALA A 164 -1.13 4.28 -22.66
CA ALA A 164 -1.81 3.93 -23.90
C ALA A 164 -3.14 3.15 -23.68
N LEU A 165 -3.26 2.41 -22.58
CA LEU A 165 -4.51 1.76 -22.18
C LEU A 165 -5.50 2.78 -21.60
N ALA A 166 -5.03 3.69 -20.75
CA ALA A 166 -5.86 4.71 -20.11
C ALA A 166 -6.52 5.67 -21.11
N GLU A 167 -5.89 5.93 -22.26
CA GLU A 167 -6.48 6.74 -23.34
C GLU A 167 -7.76 6.13 -23.95
N LYS A 168 -7.97 4.82 -23.81
CA LYS A 168 -9.01 4.07 -24.51
C LYS A 168 -10.16 3.64 -23.61
N GLU A 169 -10.04 3.82 -22.31
CA GLU A 169 -10.90 3.19 -21.31
C GLU A 169 -11.51 4.23 -20.37
N GLU A 170 -12.77 4.01 -19.99
CA GLU A 170 -13.32 4.67 -18.82
C GLU A 170 -12.63 4.11 -17.58
N SER A 171 -11.97 5.01 -16.86
CA SER A 171 -11.24 4.63 -15.65
C SER A 171 -12.20 4.24 -14.53
N PRO A 172 -11.95 3.13 -13.83
CA PRO A 172 -12.77 2.74 -12.68
C PRO A 172 -12.66 3.78 -11.56
N SER A 173 -13.78 4.01 -10.89
CA SER A 173 -13.89 5.02 -9.83
C SER A 173 -13.09 4.67 -8.56
N TRP A 174 -12.62 3.44 -8.40
CA TRP A 174 -11.92 2.98 -7.19
C TRP A 174 -10.41 2.80 -7.37
N PHE A 175 -9.88 2.87 -8.59
CA PHE A 175 -8.47 2.55 -8.87
C PHE A 175 -7.70 3.79 -9.34
N ASP A 176 -6.68 4.19 -8.58
CA ASP A 176 -5.82 5.33 -8.93
C ASP A 176 -4.49 4.81 -9.47
N ALA A 177 -4.39 4.75 -10.80
CA ALA A 177 -3.20 4.21 -11.47
C ALA A 177 -1.93 5.01 -11.13
N LYS A 178 -2.06 6.30 -10.82
CA LYS A 178 -0.91 7.15 -10.46
C LYS A 178 -0.41 6.80 -9.07
N GLN A 179 -1.31 6.73 -8.09
CA GLN A 179 -0.99 6.33 -6.72
C GLN A 179 -0.40 4.92 -6.71
N GLU A 180 -0.98 4.00 -7.46
CA GLU A 180 -0.52 2.60 -7.53
C GLU A 180 0.86 2.47 -8.15
N THR A 181 1.15 3.27 -9.16
CA THR A 181 2.50 3.33 -9.74
C THR A 181 3.51 3.84 -8.72
N CYS A 182 3.14 4.81 -7.87
CA CYS A 182 4.00 5.27 -6.77
C CYS A 182 4.28 4.14 -5.78
N HIS A 183 3.23 3.42 -5.34
CA HIS A 183 3.35 2.28 -4.42
C HIS A 183 4.24 1.18 -4.98
N LEU A 184 4.00 0.76 -6.23
CA LEU A 184 4.82 -0.24 -6.92
C LEU A 184 6.30 0.14 -6.97
N LEU A 185 6.61 1.39 -7.26
CA LEU A 185 7.98 1.88 -7.22
C LEU A 185 8.59 1.73 -5.82
N GLY A 186 7.88 2.14 -4.78
CA GLY A 186 8.32 1.97 -3.39
C GLY A 186 8.58 0.50 -3.03
N ILE A 187 7.70 -0.40 -3.46
CA ILE A 187 7.84 -1.86 -3.23
C ILE A 187 9.03 -2.44 -3.98
N VAL A 188 9.23 -2.08 -5.26
CA VAL A 188 10.39 -2.54 -6.03
C VAL A 188 11.68 -2.06 -5.38
N LEU A 189 11.74 -0.79 -4.99
CA LEU A 189 12.90 -0.22 -4.32
C LEU A 189 13.17 -0.89 -2.97
N TYR A 190 12.12 -1.25 -2.23
CA TYR A 190 12.22 -2.05 -1.02
C TYR A 190 12.83 -3.42 -1.32
N ALA A 191 12.31 -4.15 -2.31
CA ALA A 191 12.80 -5.47 -2.68
C ALA A 191 14.26 -5.45 -3.16
N LEU A 192 14.65 -4.43 -3.94
CA LEU A 192 16.03 -4.26 -4.39
C LEU A 192 17.03 -4.03 -3.24
N GLU A 193 16.59 -3.39 -2.16
CA GLU A 193 17.42 -3.14 -0.98
C GLU A 193 17.43 -4.35 -0.03
N LYS A 194 16.28 -4.99 0.19
CA LYS A 194 16.14 -6.07 1.17
C LYS A 194 16.47 -7.45 0.62
N LYS A 195 16.37 -7.64 -0.70
CA LYS A 195 16.60 -8.92 -1.39
C LYS A 195 15.84 -10.08 -0.73
N PRO A 196 14.50 -10.00 -0.60
CA PRO A 196 13.72 -11.05 0.00
C PRO A 196 13.81 -12.35 -0.82
N THR A 197 13.58 -13.48 -0.15
CA THR A 197 13.66 -14.80 -0.76
C THR A 197 12.32 -15.52 -0.91
N GLY A 198 11.27 -15.03 -0.24
CA GLY A 198 9.93 -15.61 -0.29
C GLY A 198 8.94 -14.83 -1.14
N HIS A 199 7.67 -14.79 -0.73
CA HIS A 199 6.62 -14.19 -1.56
C HIS A 199 6.34 -12.74 -1.16
N ILE A 200 6.19 -11.84 -2.15
CA ILE A 200 5.76 -10.47 -1.94
C ILE A 200 4.35 -10.29 -2.50
N TYR A 201 3.41 -9.91 -1.64
CA TYR A 201 2.04 -9.58 -2.03
C TYR A 201 1.83 -8.07 -2.02
N PHE A 202 1.27 -7.54 -3.11
CA PHE A 202 0.67 -6.20 -3.11
C PHE A 202 -0.85 -6.31 -3.29
N ASN A 203 -1.59 -6.01 -2.23
CA ASN A 203 -3.04 -6.11 -2.21
C ASN A 203 -3.65 -4.71 -2.28
N ASN A 204 -4.28 -4.38 -3.40
CA ASN A 204 -5.07 -3.17 -3.54
C ASN A 204 -6.53 -3.50 -3.22
N VAL A 205 -6.94 -3.14 -2.02
CA VAL A 205 -8.20 -3.57 -1.42
C VAL A 205 -9.19 -2.42 -1.45
N ALA A 206 -10.23 -2.55 -2.27
CA ALA A 206 -11.25 -1.52 -2.43
C ALA A 206 -12.61 -1.96 -1.87
N ALA A 207 -13.33 -1.02 -1.27
CA ALA A 207 -14.69 -1.29 -0.80
C ALA A 207 -15.63 -1.47 -2.00
N ASN A 208 -15.69 -0.47 -2.88
CA ASN A 208 -16.48 -0.45 -4.10
C ASN A 208 -15.76 -1.12 -5.28
N TYR A 209 -14.99 -2.18 -5.02
CA TYR A 209 -14.34 -2.95 -6.07
C TYR A 209 -15.38 -3.44 -7.09
N ASP A 210 -15.13 -3.13 -8.35
CA ASP A 210 -15.78 -3.74 -9.49
C ASP A 210 -14.73 -4.27 -10.48
N ASP A 211 -15.05 -5.40 -11.11
CA ASP A 211 -14.21 -5.98 -12.13
C ASP A 211 -14.05 -4.99 -13.28
N ASN A 212 -12.83 -4.47 -13.44
CA ASN A 212 -12.53 -3.49 -14.46
C ASN A 212 -11.33 -3.96 -15.30
N GLN A 213 -11.50 -3.88 -16.63
CA GLN A 213 -10.49 -4.33 -17.59
C GLN A 213 -9.19 -3.54 -17.44
N PHE A 214 -9.26 -2.23 -17.27
CA PHE A 214 -8.07 -1.38 -17.11
C PHE A 214 -7.29 -1.72 -15.84
N ALA A 215 -7.96 -1.84 -14.69
CA ALA A 215 -7.30 -2.23 -13.44
C ALA A 215 -6.65 -3.63 -13.54
N THR A 216 -7.35 -4.59 -14.16
CA THR A 216 -6.84 -5.95 -14.38
C THR A 216 -5.61 -5.97 -15.28
N GLN A 217 -5.62 -5.20 -16.38
CA GLN A 217 -4.44 -5.08 -17.24
C GLN A 217 -3.28 -4.38 -16.53
N PHE A 218 -3.58 -3.40 -15.67
CA PHE A 218 -2.57 -2.76 -14.84
C PHE A 218 -1.86 -3.77 -13.92
N SER A 219 -2.61 -4.60 -13.19
CA SER A 219 -2.01 -5.56 -12.27
C SER A 219 -1.13 -6.58 -13.00
N ILE A 220 -1.59 -7.10 -14.15
CA ILE A 220 -0.82 -8.03 -14.99
C ILE A 220 0.50 -7.39 -15.44
N LEU A 221 0.45 -6.20 -16.03
CA LEU A 221 1.64 -5.51 -16.53
C LEU A 221 2.59 -5.12 -15.40
N ALA A 222 2.05 -4.77 -14.23
CA ALA A 222 2.84 -4.48 -13.04
C ALA A 222 3.58 -5.73 -12.54
N GLU A 223 2.91 -6.87 -12.45
CA GLU A 223 3.55 -8.14 -12.07
C GLU A 223 4.67 -8.52 -13.04
N GLU A 224 4.43 -8.41 -14.35
CA GLU A 224 5.45 -8.69 -15.36
C GLU A 224 6.68 -7.79 -15.19
N MET A 225 6.46 -6.49 -15.03
CA MET A 225 7.52 -5.51 -14.78
C MET A 225 8.32 -5.88 -13.52
N VAL A 226 7.65 -6.16 -12.39
CA VAL A 226 8.32 -6.51 -11.14
C VAL A 226 9.11 -7.81 -11.29
N ARG A 227 8.53 -8.85 -11.88
CA ARG A 227 9.21 -10.15 -12.10
C ARG A 227 10.47 -10.01 -12.95
N ARG A 228 10.41 -9.21 -14.02
CA ARG A 228 11.59 -8.91 -14.86
C ARG A 228 12.69 -8.19 -14.08
N ILE A 229 12.29 -7.23 -13.23
CA ILE A 229 13.22 -6.52 -12.35
C ILE A 229 13.84 -7.48 -11.34
N LEU A 230 13.06 -8.24 -10.58
CA LEU A 230 13.59 -9.17 -9.56
C LEU A 230 14.56 -10.18 -10.15
N SER A 231 14.20 -10.77 -11.29
CA SER A 231 15.05 -11.70 -12.05
C SER A 231 16.38 -11.06 -12.47
N ALA A 232 16.33 -9.82 -12.98
CA ALA A 232 17.53 -9.09 -13.41
C ALA A 232 18.55 -8.83 -12.29
N TYR A 233 18.12 -8.85 -11.02
CA TYR A 233 19.01 -8.67 -9.86
C TYR A 233 19.21 -9.94 -9.05
N SER A 234 18.82 -11.09 -9.59
CA SER A 234 18.94 -12.37 -8.91
C SER A 234 18.26 -12.38 -7.54
N ILE A 235 17.12 -11.69 -7.41
CA ILE A 235 16.26 -11.73 -6.23
C ILE A 235 15.30 -12.90 -6.44
N SER A 236 15.31 -13.87 -5.52
CA SER A 236 14.54 -15.12 -5.67
C SER A 236 13.07 -14.99 -5.26
N ALA A 237 12.65 -13.82 -4.79
CA ALA A 237 11.26 -13.60 -4.41
C ALA A 237 10.31 -13.68 -5.60
N SER A 238 9.13 -14.26 -5.35
CA SER A 238 7.96 -14.13 -6.23
C SER A 238 7.16 -12.87 -5.88
N PHE A 239 6.34 -12.42 -6.83
CA PHE A 239 5.51 -11.24 -6.66
C PHE A 239 4.14 -11.45 -7.29
N ASP A 240 3.10 -11.14 -6.51
CA ASP A 240 1.69 -11.13 -6.90
C ASP A 240 1.06 -9.77 -6.57
N TYR A 241 0.31 -9.23 -7.52
CA TYR A 241 -0.51 -8.04 -7.35
C TYR A 241 -1.98 -8.44 -7.42
N GLN A 242 -2.61 -8.44 -6.24
CA GLN A 242 -4.02 -8.76 -6.09
C GLN A 242 -4.89 -7.49 -6.06
N LEU A 243 -5.90 -7.48 -6.93
CA LEU A 243 -7.02 -6.56 -6.84
C LEU A 243 -8.14 -7.28 -6.12
N CYS A 244 -8.62 -6.74 -5.01
CA CYS A 244 -9.61 -7.44 -4.21
C CYS A 244 -10.68 -6.49 -3.70
N SER A 245 -11.92 -6.99 -3.68
CA SER A 245 -12.92 -6.40 -2.81
C SER A 245 -12.53 -6.67 -1.35
N VAL A 246 -12.83 -5.73 -0.44
CA VAL A 246 -12.75 -5.95 1.01
C VAL A 246 -13.44 -7.28 1.38
N ARG A 247 -14.60 -7.56 0.77
CA ARG A 247 -15.38 -8.75 1.05
C ARG A 247 -14.66 -10.03 0.65
N ASP A 248 -14.03 -10.09 -0.52
CA ASP A 248 -13.35 -11.30 -0.99
C ASP A 248 -12.03 -11.48 -0.28
N TYR A 249 -11.30 -10.40 -0.05
CA TYR A 249 -10.06 -10.41 0.71
C TYR A 249 -10.29 -10.99 2.11
N PHE A 250 -11.32 -10.50 2.83
CA PHE A 250 -11.64 -11.01 4.16
C PHE A 250 -12.49 -12.29 4.17
N GLY A 251 -13.28 -12.53 3.14
CA GLY A 251 -14.11 -13.73 3.01
C GLY A 251 -13.33 -14.98 2.65
N SER A 252 -12.18 -14.83 1.97
CA SER A 252 -11.28 -15.93 1.60
C SER A 252 -10.28 -16.29 2.70
N LEU A 253 -9.96 -15.34 3.59
CA LEU A 253 -9.09 -15.57 4.73
C LEU A 253 -9.84 -16.38 5.81
N LEU A 254 -9.61 -17.70 5.84
CA LEU A 254 -9.89 -18.54 7.01
C LEU A 254 -9.15 -18.07 8.29
N LEU A 255 -8.25 -17.09 8.16
CA LEU A 255 -7.48 -16.41 9.21
C LEU A 255 -8.30 -15.42 10.06
N LEU A 256 -9.59 -15.24 9.78
CA LEU A 256 -10.45 -14.41 10.62
C LEU A 256 -10.79 -15.11 11.94
N ASP A 257 -9.92 -14.99 12.94
CA ASP A 257 -10.36 -15.22 14.32
C ASP A 257 -11.46 -14.20 14.63
N LYS A 258 -12.71 -14.69 14.72
CA LYS A 258 -13.89 -13.90 15.06
C LYS A 258 -13.73 -13.16 16.40
N LYS A 259 -12.79 -13.57 17.26
CA LYS A 259 -12.43 -12.90 18.53
C LYS A 259 -11.56 -11.66 18.36
N ALA A 260 -10.84 -11.50 17.24
CA ALA A 260 -10.00 -10.33 16.98
C ALA A 260 -10.81 -9.09 16.54
N TYR A 261 -12.02 -9.32 16.02
CA TYR A 261 -13.01 -8.31 15.62
C TYR A 261 -13.78 -7.71 16.81
N GLN A 262 -13.09 -7.32 17.88
CA GLN A 262 -13.76 -6.78 19.08
C GLN A 262 -14.23 -5.34 18.94
N SER A 263 -14.01 -4.66 17.80
CA SER A 263 -14.64 -3.37 17.59
C SER A 263 -16.12 -3.58 17.25
N ASP A 264 -16.96 -3.16 18.20
CA ASP A 264 -18.40 -3.19 18.05
C ASP A 264 -18.81 -2.58 16.71
N LYS A 265 -19.45 -3.42 15.90
CA LYS A 265 -20.34 -3.07 14.79
C LYS A 265 -19.71 -2.52 13.50
N THR A 266 -18.72 -1.64 13.47
CA THR A 266 -18.41 -0.89 12.22
C THR A 266 -17.86 -1.69 11.04
N VAL A 267 -16.86 -2.56 11.22
CA VAL A 267 -16.31 -3.36 10.10
C VAL A 267 -17.30 -4.42 9.62
N ARG A 268 -18.00 -5.08 10.54
CA ARG A 268 -19.04 -6.07 10.20
C ARG A 268 -20.27 -5.40 9.56
N GLU A 269 -20.69 -4.24 10.03
CA GLU A 269 -21.75 -3.44 9.39
C GLU A 269 -21.33 -3.02 7.99
N ILE A 270 -20.08 -2.57 7.78
CA ILE A 270 -19.56 -2.23 6.45
C ILE A 270 -19.55 -3.45 5.54
N ILE A 271 -18.95 -4.58 5.94
CA ILE A 271 -18.94 -5.82 5.13
C ILE A 271 -20.36 -6.35 4.85
N SER A 272 -21.33 -6.05 5.73
CA SER A 272 -22.72 -6.54 5.62
C SER A 272 -23.68 -5.55 4.94
N ASP A 273 -23.32 -4.26 4.80
CA ASP A 273 -24.18 -3.22 4.25
C ASP A 273 -24.17 -3.22 2.72
N ARG A 274 -25.18 -3.86 2.13
CA ARG A 274 -25.35 -3.95 0.67
C ARG A 274 -25.55 -2.61 -0.04
N LYS A 275 -25.88 -1.52 0.66
CA LYS A 275 -26.14 -0.19 0.05
C LYS A 275 -24.85 0.57 -0.27
N LEU A 276 -23.80 0.40 0.55
CA LEU A 276 -22.49 1.04 0.31
C LEU A 276 -21.81 0.58 -0.99
N TYR A 277 -22.26 -0.52 -1.59
CA TYR A 277 -21.63 -1.17 -2.74
C TYR A 277 -22.54 -1.23 -3.97
N LYS A 278 -23.74 -0.61 -3.92
CA LYS A 278 -24.71 -0.67 -5.03
C LYS A 278 -25.19 0.68 -5.55
N GLU A 279 -24.85 1.78 -4.91
CA GLU A 279 -25.18 3.09 -5.46
C GLU A 279 -23.89 3.82 -5.85
N PRO A 280 -23.68 4.11 -7.14
CA PRO A 280 -22.78 5.18 -7.51
C PRO A 280 -23.30 6.42 -6.79
N VAL A 281 -22.45 7.06 -5.99
CA VAL A 281 -22.74 8.42 -5.55
C VAL A 281 -22.69 9.26 -6.83
N LEU A 282 -23.89 9.60 -7.34
CA LEU A 282 -24.10 10.55 -8.43
C LEU A 282 -23.54 11.92 -8.04
#